data_AF-A0A961V7S1-F1
#
_entry.id   AF-A0A961V7S1-F1
#
_cell.length_a   1.000
_cell.length_b   1.000
_cell.length_c   1.000
_cell.angle_alpha   90.00
_cell.angle_beta   90.00
_cell.angle_gamma   90.00
#
_symmetry.space_group_name_H-M   'P 1'
#
loop_
_entity.id
_entity.type
_entity.pdbx_description
1 polymer ?
#
loop_
_entity_poly.entity_id
_entity_poly.type
_entity_poly.pdbx_seq_one_letter_code
_entity_poly.pdbx_strand_id
1 'polypeptide(L)'
;MTKIRSAEDAAKLIADGATVAVNSSSGLCCPDAVLAAIGARFDAEGAPRNLRMVHPIAAGDFFGTKGVDHIAKEGLIDTIIGGSYPSGPSSAEPPLIWQLLGANKVAAYNVPSGIMFDILREAAGHRPGVMTKVGMDTFVDPDLEGCAMNDKARAKPIVKKIEFEGEDWLYFPAIKPDVAIIRATTADERGNLTFENEGAYLGAMEVALAARNCGGITIAQVKRVCASGSLRPHDVRVPGILVDVIVEAPDQLQTTATPYDPAISGEVFRPLSSFSTPPFDAAKVIARRVAQELKPGWAVNIGFGISANVPRIFLEEGHHGDVTWVIEQGAVGGIPLLEFKFGCAANAEAFVASPHQFTYFQAAGFDACLLSFLQIGRNGSVNVSSLPVRPHVTAGAGGFVDITARARKIVYSGYFNAGAKLSVSDGKLVIDREGKVIKLVE
;
A
#
# COMPACT_ATOMS: atom_id res chain seq x y z
N MET A 1 1.24 -12.56 32.77
CA MET A 1 0.24 -13.23 31.91
C MET A 1 0.86 -13.44 30.53
N THR A 2 0.57 -14.55 29.88
CA THR A 2 0.99 -14.80 28.49
C THR A 2 0.35 -13.77 27.56
N LYS A 3 1.11 -13.29 26.56
CA LYS A 3 0.62 -12.38 25.50
C LYS A 3 -0.13 -13.12 24.41
N ILE A 4 -0.01 -14.44 24.35
CA ILE A 4 -0.58 -15.29 23.31
C ILE A 4 -2.08 -15.46 23.55
N ARG A 5 -2.89 -15.14 22.56
CA ARG A 5 -4.36 -15.23 22.59
C ARG A 5 -4.89 -15.79 21.27
N SER A 6 -6.11 -16.33 21.31
CA SER A 6 -6.84 -16.64 20.09
C SER A 6 -7.19 -15.35 19.33
N ALA A 7 -7.45 -15.44 18.02
CA ALA A 7 -7.92 -14.29 17.24
C ALA A 7 -9.27 -13.75 17.76
N GLU A 8 -10.14 -14.64 18.24
CA GLU A 8 -11.42 -14.28 18.86
C GLU A 8 -11.22 -13.46 20.14
N ASP A 9 -10.33 -13.89 21.03
CA ASP A 9 -10.04 -13.16 22.27
C ASP A 9 -9.35 -11.83 21.99
N ALA A 10 -8.52 -11.75 20.95
CA ALA A 10 -7.92 -10.49 20.51
C ALA A 10 -9.00 -9.53 19.97
N ALA A 11 -9.94 -10.01 19.18
CA ALA A 11 -11.05 -9.21 18.66
C ALA A 11 -11.96 -8.65 19.77
N LYS A 12 -12.08 -9.34 20.91
CA LYS A 12 -12.82 -8.86 22.10
C LYS A 12 -12.22 -7.61 22.75
N LEU A 13 -10.95 -7.32 22.51
CA LEU A 13 -10.26 -6.15 23.06
C LEU A 13 -10.56 -4.86 22.31
N ILE A 14 -11.23 -4.95 21.16
CA ILE A 14 -11.61 -3.79 20.35
C ILE A 14 -12.98 -3.31 20.81
N ALA A 15 -13.02 -2.07 21.30
CA ALA A 15 -14.24 -1.42 21.76
C ALA A 15 -15.01 -0.73 20.62
N ASP A 16 -16.28 -0.41 20.86
CA ASP A 16 -17.06 0.45 19.98
C ASP A 16 -16.40 1.82 19.83
N GLY A 17 -16.41 2.37 18.61
CA GLY A 17 -15.84 3.67 18.30
C GLY A 17 -14.31 3.72 18.24
N ALA A 18 -13.63 2.59 18.41
CA ALA A 18 -12.17 2.54 18.42
C ALA A 18 -11.57 2.99 17.07
N THR A 19 -10.46 3.71 17.15
CA THR A 19 -9.58 3.98 16.02
C THR A 19 -8.60 2.83 15.86
N VAL A 20 -8.70 2.10 14.75
CA VAL A 20 -7.90 0.90 14.47
C VAL A 20 -6.97 1.15 13.29
N ALA A 21 -5.66 1.08 13.54
CA ALA A 21 -4.63 1.19 12.51
C ALA A 21 -4.13 -0.19 12.09
N VAL A 22 -4.08 -0.46 10.78
CA VAL A 22 -3.69 -1.77 10.25
C VAL A 22 -2.45 -1.62 9.37
N ASN A 23 -1.38 -2.34 9.70
CA ASN A 23 -0.19 -2.43 8.86
C ASN A 23 -0.37 -3.55 7.82
N SER A 24 -0.55 -3.19 6.55
CA SER A 24 -0.74 -4.14 5.45
C SER A 24 -0.50 -3.47 4.11
N SER A 25 -0.19 -4.25 3.07
CA SER A 25 -0.21 -3.83 1.67
C SER A 25 -0.77 -4.95 0.82
N SER A 26 -2.06 -4.90 0.48
CA SER A 26 -2.75 -6.04 -0.15
C SER A 26 -2.62 -7.30 0.73
N GLY A 27 -2.22 -8.45 0.19
CA GLY A 27 -1.93 -9.64 0.99
C GLY A 27 -0.62 -9.57 1.79
N LEU A 28 0.31 -8.66 1.45
CA LEU A 28 1.60 -8.52 2.14
C LEU A 28 1.40 -7.97 3.54
N CYS A 29 1.93 -8.71 4.53
CA CYS A 29 1.78 -8.42 5.95
C CYS A 29 0.32 -8.19 6.40
N CYS A 30 -0.68 -8.66 5.66
CA CYS A 30 -2.08 -8.52 6.07
C CYS A 30 -2.38 -9.42 7.29
N PRO A 31 -2.85 -8.87 8.42
CA PRO A 31 -3.27 -9.64 9.59
C PRO A 31 -4.70 -10.19 9.40
N ASP A 32 -4.89 -10.99 8.34
CA ASP A 32 -6.20 -11.41 7.84
C ASP A 32 -7.03 -12.19 8.88
N ALA A 33 -6.39 -13.04 9.70
CA ALA A 33 -7.09 -13.84 10.71
C ALA A 33 -7.66 -12.96 11.83
N VAL A 34 -6.96 -11.89 12.21
CA VAL A 34 -7.45 -10.92 13.18
C VAL A 34 -8.62 -10.12 12.61
N LEU A 35 -8.52 -9.66 11.35
CA LEU A 35 -9.62 -8.96 10.68
C LEU A 35 -10.86 -9.86 10.51
N ALA A 36 -10.66 -11.13 10.16
CA ALA A 36 -11.72 -12.14 10.11
C ALA A 36 -12.41 -12.32 11.47
N ALA A 37 -11.65 -12.39 12.56
CA ALA A 37 -12.20 -12.55 13.91
C ALA A 37 -13.02 -11.33 14.35
N ILE A 38 -12.60 -10.11 14.00
CA ILE A 38 -13.40 -8.89 14.24
C ILE A 38 -14.73 -8.96 13.48
N GLY A 39 -14.67 -9.33 12.20
CA GLY A 39 -15.86 -9.51 11.38
C GLY A 39 -16.81 -10.56 11.94
N ALA A 40 -16.30 -11.71 12.37
CA ALA A 40 -17.08 -12.79 12.94
C ALA A 40 -17.72 -12.40 14.29
N ARG A 41 -16.97 -11.69 15.14
CA ARG A 41 -17.49 -11.15 16.40
C ARG A 41 -18.66 -10.19 16.14
N PHE A 42 -18.56 -9.32 15.14
CA PHE A 42 -19.64 -8.42 14.77
C PHE A 42 -20.90 -9.17 14.33
N ASP A 43 -20.77 -10.25 13.56
CA ASP A 43 -21.93 -11.06 13.16
C ASP A 43 -22.62 -11.73 14.35
N ALA A 44 -21.83 -12.19 15.33
CA ALA A 44 -22.34 -12.91 16.49
C ALA A 44 -22.92 -11.99 17.57
N GLU A 45 -22.26 -10.86 17.83
CA GLU A 45 -22.54 -9.99 18.98
C GLU A 45 -23.11 -8.63 18.59
N GLY A 46 -23.02 -8.26 17.31
CA GLY A 46 -23.30 -6.90 16.86
C GLY A 46 -22.28 -5.87 17.36
N ALA A 47 -21.09 -6.30 17.78
CA ALA A 47 -20.00 -5.47 18.30
C ALA A 47 -18.63 -5.98 17.78
N PRO A 48 -17.60 -5.13 17.62
CA PRO A 48 -17.62 -3.69 17.89
C PRO A 48 -18.41 -2.89 16.84
N ARG A 49 -18.82 -1.66 17.15
CA ARG A 49 -19.53 -0.76 16.23
C ARG A 49 -18.74 0.50 15.93
N ASN A 50 -19.04 1.11 14.79
CA ASN A 50 -18.61 2.46 14.42
C ASN A 50 -17.09 2.68 14.48
N LEU A 51 -16.32 1.67 14.05
CA LEU A 51 -14.86 1.77 14.03
C LEU A 51 -14.39 2.87 13.06
N ARG A 52 -13.28 3.52 13.45
CA ARG A 52 -12.50 4.40 12.57
C ARG A 52 -11.26 3.64 12.11
N MET A 53 -11.28 3.20 10.86
CA MET A 53 -10.21 2.39 10.28
C MET A 53 -9.13 3.29 9.65
N VAL A 54 -7.86 3.00 9.90
CA VAL A 54 -6.69 3.71 9.37
C VAL A 54 -5.79 2.71 8.65
N HIS A 55 -5.68 2.83 7.33
CA HIS A 55 -4.94 1.91 6.47
C HIS A 55 -3.91 2.68 5.65
N PRO A 56 -2.66 2.85 6.11
CA PRO A 56 -1.63 3.55 5.34
C PRO A 56 -1.41 2.97 3.94
N ILE A 57 -1.59 1.67 3.78
CA ILE A 57 -1.74 0.98 2.49
C ILE A 57 -2.88 -0.05 2.68
N ALA A 58 -3.58 -0.41 1.59
CA ALA A 58 -4.74 -1.30 1.62
C ALA A 58 -4.51 -2.59 2.42
N ALA A 59 -5.49 -2.98 3.25
CA ALA A 59 -5.50 -4.29 3.90
C ALA A 59 -6.36 -5.27 3.10
N GLY A 60 -5.73 -6.33 2.58
CA GLY A 60 -6.38 -7.29 1.71
C GLY A 60 -6.41 -6.87 0.24
N ASP A 61 -6.78 -7.82 -0.59
CA ASP A 61 -6.80 -7.76 -2.04
C ASP A 61 -8.01 -8.50 -2.60
N PHE A 62 -8.14 -8.43 -3.92
CA PHE A 62 -9.20 -9.11 -4.66
C PHE A 62 -8.91 -10.61 -4.91
N PHE A 63 -7.69 -11.09 -4.62
CA PHE A 63 -7.13 -12.36 -5.12
C PHE A 63 -6.73 -13.34 -4.01
N GLY A 64 -7.47 -13.34 -2.90
CA GLY A 64 -7.44 -14.40 -1.90
C GLY A 64 -7.30 -13.93 -0.47
N THR A 65 -6.79 -12.73 -0.22
CA THR A 65 -6.72 -12.16 1.13
C THR A 65 -7.80 -11.11 1.30
N LYS A 66 -8.93 -11.45 1.93
CA LYS A 66 -10.08 -10.54 2.03
C LYS A 66 -9.76 -9.24 2.77
N GLY A 67 -8.94 -9.31 3.81
CA GLY A 67 -8.52 -8.17 4.62
C GLY A 67 -9.69 -7.33 5.11
N VAL A 68 -9.75 -6.07 4.68
CA VAL A 68 -10.81 -5.12 5.08
C VAL A 68 -12.22 -5.61 4.73
N ASP A 69 -12.39 -6.47 3.73
CA ASP A 69 -13.71 -7.00 3.38
C ASP A 69 -14.30 -7.92 4.46
N HIS A 70 -13.49 -8.50 5.35
CA HIS A 70 -14.00 -9.21 6.52
C HIS A 70 -14.79 -8.29 7.47
N ILE A 71 -14.45 -7.00 7.49
CA ILE A 71 -15.03 -5.99 8.38
C ILE A 71 -15.85 -4.93 7.62
N ALA A 72 -16.00 -5.06 6.30
CA ALA A 72 -16.83 -4.20 5.48
C ALA A 72 -18.32 -4.52 5.67
N LYS A 73 -18.85 -4.19 6.86
CA LYS A 73 -20.23 -4.44 7.28
C LYS A 73 -20.87 -3.15 7.78
N GLU A 74 -22.13 -2.93 7.43
CA GLU A 74 -22.87 -1.74 7.87
C GLU A 74 -22.98 -1.72 9.41
N GLY A 75 -22.59 -0.61 10.03
CA GLY A 75 -22.55 -0.45 11.49
C GLY A 75 -21.26 -0.90 12.18
N LEU A 76 -20.43 -1.72 11.52
CA LEU A 76 -19.10 -2.10 12.04
C LEU A 76 -18.09 -0.97 11.82
N ILE A 77 -18.02 -0.41 10.60
CA ILE A 77 -17.15 0.72 10.26
C ILE A 77 -17.99 1.99 10.11
N ASP A 78 -17.60 3.09 10.77
CA ASP A 78 -18.17 4.42 10.49
C ASP A 78 -17.33 5.19 9.45
N THR A 79 -16.01 5.11 9.59
CA THR A 79 -15.04 5.89 8.82
C THR A 79 -13.83 5.03 8.45
N ILE A 80 -13.34 5.16 7.21
CA ILE A 80 -12.07 4.57 6.75
C ILE A 80 -11.19 5.64 6.10
N ILE A 81 -9.95 5.73 6.54
CA ILE A 81 -8.93 6.66 6.03
C ILE A 81 -7.81 5.80 5.46
N GLY A 82 -7.64 5.83 4.14
CA GLY A 82 -6.78 4.91 3.41
C GLY A 82 -5.76 5.59 2.50
N GLY A 83 -4.54 5.08 2.51
CA GLY A 83 -3.54 5.29 1.45
C GLY A 83 -4.00 4.77 0.10
N SER A 84 -4.51 3.55 0.17
CA SER A 84 -5.09 2.84 -0.95
C SER A 84 -6.17 1.87 -0.46
N TYR A 85 -6.96 1.33 -1.39
CA TYR A 85 -8.05 0.39 -1.17
C TYR A 85 -7.85 -0.87 -2.02
N PRO A 86 -8.46 -2.01 -1.66
CA PRO A 86 -8.45 -3.20 -2.51
C PRO A 86 -9.00 -2.86 -3.90
N SER A 87 -8.22 -3.17 -4.95
CA SER A 87 -8.61 -2.93 -6.33
C SER A 87 -8.75 -4.23 -7.09
N GLY A 88 -9.71 -4.28 -8.02
CA GLY A 88 -10.01 -5.47 -8.82
C GLY A 88 -10.21 -5.17 -10.30
N PRO A 89 -10.32 -6.20 -11.14
CA PRO A 89 -10.54 -6.04 -12.56
C PRO A 89 -11.94 -5.48 -12.81
N SER A 90 -12.09 -4.68 -13.86
CA SER A 90 -13.35 -3.99 -14.17
C SER A 90 -14.54 -4.90 -14.54
N SER A 91 -14.30 -6.20 -14.71
CA SER A 91 -15.29 -7.24 -14.99
C SER A 91 -15.82 -7.94 -13.74
N ALA A 92 -15.26 -7.63 -12.56
CA ALA A 92 -15.65 -8.24 -11.31
C ALA A 92 -16.66 -7.40 -10.53
N GLU A 93 -17.34 -8.04 -9.58
CA GLU A 93 -18.12 -7.33 -8.57
C GLU A 93 -17.17 -6.48 -7.69
N PRO A 94 -17.55 -5.24 -7.32
CA PRO A 94 -16.73 -4.43 -6.43
C PRO A 94 -16.51 -5.12 -5.07
N PRO A 95 -15.31 -5.02 -4.46
CA PRO A 95 -15.08 -5.41 -3.07
C PRO A 95 -16.12 -4.82 -2.12
N LEU A 96 -16.45 -5.54 -1.05
CA LEU A 96 -17.51 -5.14 -0.12
C LEU A 96 -17.30 -3.74 0.44
N ILE A 97 -16.05 -3.38 0.74
CA ILE A 97 -15.73 -2.03 1.21
C ILE A 97 -16.17 -0.96 0.20
N TRP A 98 -15.87 -1.16 -1.10
CA TRP A 98 -16.26 -0.22 -2.16
C TRP A 98 -17.78 -0.11 -2.32
N GLN A 99 -18.53 -1.20 -2.08
CA GLN A 99 -19.99 -1.16 -2.08
C GLN A 99 -20.52 -0.23 -0.98
N LEU A 100 -19.96 -0.31 0.23
CA LEU A 100 -20.31 0.57 1.34
C LEU A 100 -19.92 2.04 1.09
N LEU A 101 -18.75 2.26 0.46
CA LEU A 101 -18.29 3.61 0.11
C LEU A 101 -19.22 4.26 -0.92
N GLY A 102 -19.56 3.52 -1.98
CA GLY A 102 -20.46 3.97 -3.06
C GLY A 102 -21.90 4.18 -2.58
N ALA A 103 -22.35 3.40 -1.61
CA ALA A 103 -23.64 3.59 -0.94
C ALA A 103 -23.63 4.69 0.15
N ASN A 104 -22.51 5.41 0.30
CA ASN A 104 -22.31 6.49 1.29
C ASN A 104 -22.56 6.04 2.75
N LYS A 105 -22.39 4.74 3.04
CA LYS A 105 -22.60 4.16 4.37
C LYS A 105 -21.42 4.39 5.31
N VAL A 106 -20.21 4.43 4.74
CA VAL A 106 -18.94 4.65 5.44
C VAL A 106 -18.29 5.93 4.92
N ALA A 107 -17.82 6.80 5.80
CA ALA A 107 -17.05 7.98 5.38
C ALA A 107 -15.67 7.52 4.90
N ALA A 108 -15.30 7.81 3.66
CA ALA A 108 -14.02 7.39 3.10
C ALA A 108 -13.13 8.53 2.64
N TYR A 109 -11.83 8.39 2.92
CA TYR A 109 -10.81 9.33 2.52
C TYR A 109 -9.64 8.63 1.86
N ASN A 110 -9.20 9.13 0.72
CA ASN A 110 -7.96 8.69 0.12
C ASN A 110 -6.85 9.72 0.39
N VAL A 111 -5.98 9.41 1.34
CA VAL A 111 -4.85 10.27 1.72
C VAL A 111 -3.59 9.64 1.13
N PRO A 112 -2.59 10.39 0.62
CA PRO A 112 -1.33 9.79 0.16
C PRO A 112 -0.69 8.88 1.22
N SER A 113 -0.21 7.70 0.81
CA SER A 113 0.30 6.67 1.72
C SER A 113 1.45 7.16 2.60
N GLY A 114 2.34 8.01 2.07
CA GLY A 114 3.42 8.60 2.86
C GLY A 114 2.90 9.50 3.97
N ILE A 115 1.94 10.38 3.64
CA ILE A 115 1.27 11.25 4.63
C ILE A 115 0.55 10.42 5.70
N MET A 116 -0.05 9.28 5.34
CA MET A 116 -0.68 8.39 6.34
C MET A 116 0.33 7.84 7.35
N PHE A 117 1.52 7.43 6.90
CA PHE A 117 2.59 7.02 7.80
C PHE A 117 3.13 8.19 8.61
N ASP A 118 3.26 9.38 8.02
CA ASP A 118 3.63 10.59 8.76
C ASP A 118 2.61 10.91 9.86
N ILE A 119 1.31 10.86 9.59
CA ILE A 119 0.23 11.10 10.57
C ILE A 119 0.38 10.19 11.80
N LEU A 120 0.67 8.90 11.58
CA LEU A 120 0.90 7.94 12.66
C LEU A 120 2.21 8.22 13.39
N ARG A 121 3.28 8.60 12.68
CA ARG A 121 4.55 9.02 13.29
C ARG A 121 4.38 10.26 14.17
N GLU A 122 3.58 11.24 13.75
CA GLU A 122 3.29 12.43 14.54
C GLU A 122 2.51 12.07 15.80
N ALA A 123 1.52 11.17 15.70
CA ALA A 123 0.81 10.66 16.86
C ALA A 123 1.75 9.95 17.85
N ALA A 124 2.64 9.08 17.36
CA ALA A 124 3.64 8.40 18.17
C ALA A 124 4.58 9.37 18.90
N GLY A 125 4.93 10.48 18.25
CA GLY A 125 5.80 11.53 18.82
C GLY A 125 5.07 12.58 19.65
N HIS A 126 3.76 12.43 19.91
CA HIS A 126 2.91 13.45 20.54
C HIS A 126 2.95 14.82 19.87
N ARG A 127 3.17 14.84 18.55
CA ARG A 127 3.15 16.06 17.74
C ARG A 127 1.73 16.29 17.21
N PRO A 128 1.36 17.56 16.94
CA PRO A 128 -0.04 17.92 16.69
C PRO A 128 -0.57 17.37 15.35
N GLY A 129 0.31 17.19 14.36
CA GLY A 129 -0.06 16.74 13.02
C GLY A 129 1.06 16.93 12.01
N VAL A 130 0.79 16.54 10.77
CA VAL A 130 1.71 16.67 9.64
C VAL A 130 1.47 18.00 8.96
N MET A 131 2.54 18.75 8.74
CA MET A 131 2.57 19.92 7.86
C MET A 131 3.36 19.56 6.60
N THR A 132 2.73 19.64 5.43
CA THR A 132 3.33 19.18 4.17
C THR A 132 2.85 19.97 2.96
N LYS A 133 3.65 20.00 1.90
CA LYS A 133 3.26 20.49 0.57
C LYS A 133 2.85 19.36 -0.37
N VAL A 134 3.06 18.11 0.03
CA VAL A 134 2.65 16.93 -0.74
C VAL A 134 1.12 16.93 -0.83
N GLY A 135 0.59 17.00 -2.05
CA GLY A 135 -0.85 17.02 -2.32
C GLY A 135 -1.45 18.40 -2.58
N MET A 136 -0.69 19.50 -2.44
CA MET A 136 -1.16 20.81 -2.89
C MET A 136 -1.54 20.78 -4.38
N ASP A 137 -2.60 21.50 -4.73
CA ASP A 137 -3.16 21.56 -6.11
C ASP A 137 -3.62 20.20 -6.67
N THR A 138 -3.85 19.22 -5.80
CA THR A 138 -4.45 17.91 -6.15
C THR A 138 -5.72 17.70 -5.35
N PHE A 139 -6.41 16.58 -5.56
CA PHE A 139 -7.61 16.20 -4.79
C PHE A 139 -7.39 16.12 -3.26
N VAL A 140 -6.14 16.11 -2.82
CA VAL A 140 -5.73 16.16 -1.41
C VAL A 140 -5.94 17.56 -0.81
N ASP A 141 -5.87 18.61 -1.62
CA ASP A 141 -6.06 19.99 -1.19
C ASP A 141 -7.51 20.24 -0.73
N PRO A 142 -7.75 20.84 0.45
CA PRO A 142 -9.09 21.14 0.95
C PRO A 142 -9.90 22.10 0.08
N ASP A 143 -9.26 22.89 -0.79
CA ASP A 143 -9.97 23.74 -1.76
C ASP A 143 -10.59 22.92 -2.90
N LEU A 144 -10.20 21.65 -3.04
CA LEU A 144 -10.74 20.67 -3.98
C LEU A 144 -11.54 19.60 -3.21
N GLU A 145 -11.09 18.34 -3.19
CA GLU A 145 -11.79 17.26 -2.50
C GLU A 145 -11.36 17.08 -1.04
N GLY A 146 -10.21 17.61 -0.61
CA GLY A 146 -9.70 17.43 0.75
C GLY A 146 -9.58 15.96 1.16
N CYS A 147 -9.14 15.11 0.23
CA CYS A 147 -9.10 13.63 0.32
C CYS A 147 -10.46 12.92 0.37
N ALA A 148 -11.59 13.62 0.41
CA ALA A 148 -12.90 12.99 0.60
C ALA A 148 -13.34 12.20 -0.65
N MET A 149 -13.73 10.94 -0.46
CA MET A 149 -14.18 10.06 -1.55
C MET A 149 -15.71 10.05 -1.71
N ASN A 150 -16.45 10.52 -0.71
CA ASN A 150 -17.92 10.58 -0.73
C ASN A 150 -18.46 11.71 0.16
N ASP A 151 -19.77 11.94 0.10
CA ASP A 151 -20.41 13.07 0.80
C ASP A 151 -20.33 12.94 2.32
N LYS A 152 -20.39 11.71 2.86
CA LYS A 152 -20.25 11.47 4.30
C LYS A 152 -18.86 11.88 4.81
N ALA A 153 -17.81 11.70 4.00
CA ALA A 153 -16.47 12.19 4.28
C ALA A 153 -16.33 13.70 4.09
N ARG A 154 -16.93 14.26 3.04
CA ARG A 154 -16.89 15.70 2.75
C ARG A 154 -17.47 16.54 3.90
N ALA A 155 -18.45 16.01 4.63
CA ALA A 155 -19.02 16.63 5.83
C ALA A 155 -18.08 16.67 7.06
N LYS A 156 -16.92 15.98 7.02
CA LYS A 156 -15.98 15.87 8.15
C LYS A 156 -14.52 16.11 7.68
N PRO A 157 -14.13 17.35 7.28
CA PRO A 157 -12.80 17.61 6.73
C PRO A 157 -11.64 17.13 7.62
N ILE A 158 -10.64 16.50 7.00
CA ILE A 158 -9.46 15.94 7.70
C ILE A 158 -8.15 16.67 7.39
N VAL A 159 -8.19 17.63 6.48
CA VAL A 159 -7.05 18.43 6.04
C VAL A 159 -7.43 19.90 6.05
N LYS A 160 -6.47 20.75 6.39
CA LYS A 160 -6.62 22.21 6.38
C LYS A 160 -5.47 22.84 5.60
N LYS A 161 -5.72 23.98 4.98
CA LYS A 161 -4.65 24.86 4.48
C LYS A 161 -4.28 25.83 5.60
N ILE A 162 -3.00 25.97 5.89
CA ILE A 162 -2.46 26.89 6.91
C ILE A 162 -1.32 27.71 6.31
N GLU A 163 -1.18 28.95 6.77
CA GLU A 163 -0.01 29.78 6.46
C GLU A 163 1.08 29.51 7.51
N PHE A 164 2.30 29.22 7.07
CA PHE A 164 3.45 29.04 7.95
C PHE A 164 4.73 29.54 7.25
N GLU A 165 5.47 30.42 7.94
CA GLU A 165 6.69 31.07 7.41
C GLU A 165 6.45 31.75 6.05
N GLY A 166 5.26 32.35 5.86
CA GLY A 166 4.88 33.06 4.64
C GLY A 166 4.54 32.17 3.44
N GLU A 167 4.39 30.86 3.64
CA GLU A 167 3.97 29.91 2.60
C GLU A 167 2.70 29.16 3.03
N ASP A 168 1.90 28.72 2.05
CA ASP A 168 0.78 27.82 2.29
C ASP A 168 1.25 26.37 2.46
N TRP A 169 0.65 25.68 3.43
CA TRP A 169 0.90 24.28 3.75
C TRP A 169 -0.42 23.53 3.97
N LEU A 170 -0.42 22.24 3.63
CA LEU A 170 -1.46 21.33 4.08
C LEU A 170 -1.14 20.83 5.50
N TYR A 171 -2.16 20.83 6.35
CA TYR A 171 -2.08 20.35 7.71
C TYR A 171 -3.06 19.20 7.96
N PHE A 172 -2.52 18.04 8.34
CA PHE A 172 -3.28 16.85 8.74
C PHE A 172 -3.11 16.62 10.25
N PRO A 173 -4.19 16.69 11.06
CA PRO A 173 -4.11 16.37 12.47
C PRO A 173 -3.62 14.93 12.71
N ALA A 174 -2.78 14.73 13.73
CA ALA A 174 -2.32 13.40 14.12
C ALA A 174 -3.52 12.49 14.48
N ILE A 175 -3.48 11.24 14.02
CA ILE A 175 -4.50 10.24 14.32
C ILE A 175 -3.92 9.27 15.34
N LYS A 176 -4.55 9.23 16.52
CA LYS A 176 -4.14 8.39 17.66
C LYS A 176 -4.89 7.06 17.61
N PRO A 177 -4.23 5.93 17.32
CA PRO A 177 -4.89 4.63 17.29
C PRO A 177 -5.14 4.12 18.71
N ASP A 178 -6.33 3.61 18.96
CA ASP A 178 -6.65 2.83 20.17
C ASP A 178 -6.14 1.39 20.01
N VAL A 179 -6.10 0.90 18.78
CA VAL A 179 -5.62 -0.46 18.45
C VAL A 179 -4.71 -0.39 17.22
N ALA A 180 -3.52 -0.96 17.33
CA ALA A 180 -2.65 -1.31 16.21
C ALA A 180 -2.80 -2.79 15.90
N ILE A 181 -3.04 -3.14 14.63
CA ILE A 181 -3.03 -4.52 14.15
C ILE A 181 -1.88 -4.66 13.15
N ILE A 182 -0.90 -5.48 13.51
CA ILE A 182 0.31 -5.72 12.72
C ILE A 182 0.50 -7.22 12.47
N ARG A 183 1.39 -7.55 11.55
CA ARG A 183 1.78 -8.92 11.26
C ARG A 183 3.30 -9.05 11.19
N ALA A 184 3.82 -10.19 11.61
CA ALA A 184 5.20 -10.60 11.42
C ALA A 184 5.29 -12.10 11.10
N THR A 185 6.50 -12.63 10.90
CA THR A 185 6.70 -14.07 10.70
C THR A 185 6.74 -14.81 12.02
N THR A 186 7.60 -14.39 12.94
CA THR A 186 7.81 -15.07 14.22
C THR A 186 7.73 -14.07 15.38
N ALA A 187 7.07 -14.46 16.47
CA ALA A 187 7.16 -13.79 17.76
C ALA A 187 7.87 -14.67 18.78
N ASP A 188 8.65 -14.09 19.69
CA ASP A 188 8.97 -14.77 20.95
C ASP A 188 7.85 -14.56 21.98
N GLU A 189 7.86 -15.32 23.09
CA GLU A 189 6.81 -15.21 24.13
C GLU A 189 6.77 -13.83 24.81
N ARG A 190 7.83 -13.02 24.68
CA ARG A 190 7.88 -11.62 25.15
C ARG A 190 7.29 -10.64 24.14
N GLY A 191 7.01 -11.09 22.92
CA GLY A 191 6.43 -10.33 21.82
C GLY A 191 7.44 -9.67 20.89
N ASN A 192 8.73 -9.99 20.97
CA ASN A 192 9.69 -9.51 19.98
C ASN A 192 9.37 -10.13 18.62
N LEU A 193 9.31 -9.32 17.56
CA LEU A 193 8.88 -9.75 16.23
C LEU A 193 10.02 -9.74 15.21
N THR A 194 10.17 -10.84 14.47
CA THR A 194 11.01 -10.94 13.27
C THR A 194 10.16 -11.16 12.03
N PHE A 195 10.68 -10.71 10.89
CA PHE A 195 9.99 -10.65 9.60
C PHE A 195 10.72 -11.51 8.57
N GLU A 196 11.36 -12.59 9.01
CA GLU A 196 12.34 -13.35 8.21
C GLU A 196 11.75 -14.00 6.97
N ASN A 197 10.42 -14.23 6.92
CA ASN A 197 9.76 -14.72 5.72
C ASN A 197 8.94 -13.64 5.01
N GLU A 198 8.79 -12.43 5.55
CA GLU A 198 7.96 -11.40 4.91
C GLU A 198 8.71 -10.72 3.74
N GLY A 199 7.97 -10.26 2.72
CA GLY A 199 8.55 -9.53 1.59
C GLY A 199 8.79 -8.03 1.84
N ALA A 200 8.36 -7.52 3.00
CA ALA A 200 8.63 -6.18 3.49
C ALA A 200 8.29 -6.06 4.99
N TYR A 201 8.70 -4.95 5.61
CA TYR A 201 8.27 -4.58 6.98
C TYR A 201 7.02 -3.69 6.98
N LEU A 202 6.82 -2.97 5.87
CA LEU A 202 5.87 -1.85 5.77
C LEU A 202 6.14 -0.83 6.89
N GLY A 203 5.13 -0.45 7.69
CA GLY A 203 5.27 0.45 8.83
C GLY A 203 4.87 -0.18 10.17
N ALA A 204 5.17 -1.47 10.38
CA ALA A 204 4.75 -2.20 11.59
C ALA A 204 5.24 -1.53 12.89
N MET A 205 6.48 -1.03 12.90
CA MET A 205 7.05 -0.32 14.05
C MET A 205 6.30 0.98 14.33
N GLU A 206 6.06 1.78 13.30
CA GLU A 206 5.43 3.10 13.40
C GLU A 206 3.98 2.98 13.86
N VAL A 207 3.24 1.99 13.34
CA VAL A 207 1.86 1.70 13.75
C VAL A 207 1.82 1.25 15.23
N ALA A 208 2.73 0.38 15.65
CA ALA A 208 2.81 -0.08 17.04
C ALA A 208 3.21 1.04 18.02
N LEU A 209 4.17 1.89 17.63
CA LEU A 209 4.55 3.08 18.40
C LEU A 209 3.39 4.07 18.55
N ALA A 210 2.64 4.30 17.48
CA ALA A 210 1.49 5.21 17.49
C ALA A 210 0.43 4.76 18.49
N ALA A 211 0.05 3.47 18.47
CA ALA A 211 -0.89 2.92 19.44
C ALA A 211 -0.33 2.99 20.87
N ARG A 212 0.88 2.45 21.10
CA ARG A 212 1.50 2.37 22.42
C ARG A 212 1.60 3.73 23.10
N ASN A 213 2.11 4.74 22.40
CA ASN A 213 2.32 6.06 22.98
C ASN A 213 1.00 6.82 23.16
N CYS A 214 -0.05 6.46 22.42
CA CYS A 214 -1.39 7.02 22.61
C CYS A 214 -2.22 6.27 23.67
N GLY A 215 -1.65 5.30 24.38
CA GLY A 215 -2.35 4.49 25.38
C GLY A 215 -3.22 3.37 24.80
N GLY A 216 -3.10 3.12 23.49
CA GLY A 216 -3.70 1.99 22.81
C GLY A 216 -2.91 0.69 22.98
N ILE A 217 -3.40 -0.37 22.34
CA ILE A 217 -2.79 -1.70 22.36
C ILE A 217 -2.32 -2.15 20.98
N THR A 218 -1.34 -3.04 20.94
CA THR A 218 -0.87 -3.69 19.70
C THR A 218 -1.20 -5.17 19.69
N ILE A 219 -1.93 -5.60 18.65
CA ILE A 219 -2.22 -6.99 18.32
C ILE A 219 -1.32 -7.41 17.15
N ALA A 220 -0.44 -8.37 17.40
CA ALA A 220 0.49 -8.91 16.40
C ALA A 220 0.05 -10.30 15.95
N GLN A 221 -0.31 -10.45 14.67
CA GLN A 221 -0.47 -11.77 14.05
C GLN A 221 0.90 -12.31 13.65
N VAL A 222 1.19 -13.58 13.95
CA VAL A 222 2.44 -14.24 13.55
C VAL A 222 2.20 -15.62 13.01
N LYS A 223 3.09 -16.11 12.14
CA LYS A 223 3.03 -17.50 11.67
C LYS A 223 3.31 -18.49 12.78
N ARG A 224 4.22 -18.15 13.70
CA ARG A 224 4.69 -19.04 14.76
C ARG A 224 5.18 -18.29 15.99
N VAL A 225 5.13 -18.96 17.14
CA VAL A 225 5.74 -18.49 18.38
C VAL A 225 6.97 -19.34 18.74
N CYS A 226 8.03 -18.69 19.20
CA CYS A 226 9.26 -19.34 19.68
C CYS A 226 9.60 -18.98 21.14
N ALA A 227 10.52 -19.73 21.74
CA ALA A 227 10.95 -19.46 23.12
C ALA A 227 11.64 -18.09 23.25
N SER A 228 11.42 -17.41 24.38
CA SER A 228 12.07 -16.15 24.70
C SER A 228 13.59 -16.21 24.57
N GLY A 229 14.20 -15.23 23.87
CA GLY A 229 15.66 -15.15 23.69
C GLY A 229 16.23 -15.98 22.53
N SER A 230 15.38 -16.66 21.75
CA SER A 230 15.81 -17.41 20.55
C SER A 230 15.98 -16.54 19.30
N LEU A 231 15.38 -15.34 19.28
CA LEU A 231 15.48 -14.41 18.16
C LEU A 231 16.79 -13.64 18.20
N ARG A 232 17.44 -13.48 17.03
CA ARG A 232 18.65 -12.65 16.91
C ARG A 232 18.27 -11.18 17.14
N PRO A 233 18.90 -10.45 18.08
CA PRO A 233 18.48 -9.10 18.42
C PRO A 233 18.50 -8.10 17.25
N HIS A 234 19.45 -8.23 16.32
CA HIS A 234 19.51 -7.36 15.13
C HIS A 234 18.39 -7.61 14.11
N ASP A 235 17.72 -8.77 14.17
CA ASP A 235 16.59 -9.09 13.29
C ASP A 235 15.25 -8.65 13.88
N VAL A 236 15.19 -8.36 15.19
CA VAL A 236 13.97 -7.91 15.85
C VAL A 236 13.60 -6.53 15.31
N ARG A 237 12.50 -6.48 14.54
CA ARG A 237 12.00 -5.23 13.92
C ARG A 237 10.98 -4.51 14.77
N VAL A 238 10.21 -5.24 15.59
CA VAL A 238 9.30 -4.65 16.58
C VAL A 238 9.63 -5.26 17.94
N PRO A 239 10.15 -4.46 18.89
CA PRO A 239 10.43 -4.92 20.25
C PRO A 239 9.14 -5.32 20.97
N GLY A 240 9.21 -6.39 21.76
CA GLY A 240 8.05 -6.92 22.47
C GLY A 240 7.44 -5.97 23.50
N ILE A 241 8.14 -4.92 23.90
CA ILE A 241 7.57 -3.86 24.75
C ILE A 241 6.44 -3.08 24.08
N LEU A 242 6.34 -3.15 22.74
CA LEU A 242 5.29 -2.51 21.94
C LEU A 242 4.12 -3.45 21.63
N VAL A 243 4.23 -4.74 21.96
CA VAL A 243 3.25 -5.78 21.62
C VAL A 243 2.50 -6.21 22.87
N ASP A 244 1.18 -6.12 22.86
CA ASP A 244 0.33 -6.49 23.99
C ASP A 244 -0.32 -7.88 23.78
N VAL A 245 -0.64 -8.22 22.53
CA VAL A 245 -1.28 -9.48 22.15
C VAL A 245 -0.58 -10.12 20.96
N ILE A 246 -0.38 -11.43 21.03
CA ILE A 246 0.16 -12.26 19.94
C ILE A 246 -0.94 -13.23 19.52
N VAL A 247 -1.24 -13.27 18.22
CA VAL A 247 -2.18 -14.22 17.61
C VAL A 247 -1.41 -15.10 16.64
N GLU A 248 -1.37 -16.40 16.90
CA GLU A 248 -0.71 -17.36 16.01
C GLU A 248 -1.64 -17.77 14.86
N ALA A 249 -1.15 -17.67 13.63
CA ALA A 249 -1.84 -17.98 12.39
C ALA A 249 -0.89 -18.79 11.47
N PRO A 250 -0.75 -20.11 11.69
CA PRO A 250 0.26 -20.95 11.03
C PRO A 250 0.11 -21.02 9.52
N ASP A 251 -1.12 -20.86 9.02
CA ASP A 251 -1.47 -20.93 7.60
C ASP A 251 -1.35 -19.57 6.88
N GLN A 252 -0.80 -18.53 7.54
CA GLN A 252 -0.63 -17.24 6.88
C GLN A 252 0.26 -17.36 5.63
N LEU A 253 -0.25 -16.87 4.49
CA LEU A 253 0.48 -16.78 3.24
C LEU A 253 1.49 -15.63 3.31
N GLN A 254 2.66 -15.77 2.70
CA GLN A 254 3.71 -14.75 2.66
C GLN A 254 3.22 -13.42 2.05
N THR A 255 2.49 -13.51 0.95
CA THR A 255 1.81 -12.40 0.26
C THR A 255 0.67 -12.97 -0.59
N THR A 256 -0.01 -12.15 -1.40
CA THR A 256 -1.16 -12.56 -2.22
C THR A 256 -0.90 -13.86 -2.98
N ALA A 257 -1.76 -14.85 -2.76
CA ALA A 257 -1.73 -16.18 -3.36
C ALA A 257 -0.34 -16.88 -3.32
N THR A 258 0.48 -16.59 -2.30
CA THR A 258 1.86 -17.10 -2.20
C THR A 258 2.07 -17.76 -0.84
N PRO A 259 2.06 -19.10 -0.75
CA PRO A 259 2.36 -19.80 0.50
C PRO A 259 3.71 -19.38 1.07
N TYR A 260 4.77 -19.51 0.27
CA TYR A 260 6.12 -19.06 0.59
C TYR A 260 7.03 -19.15 -0.65
N ASP A 261 7.84 -18.11 -0.88
CA ASP A 261 8.92 -18.05 -1.85
C ASP A 261 10.15 -17.44 -1.14
N PRO A 262 11.25 -18.20 -0.96
CA PRO A 262 12.44 -17.73 -0.25
C PRO A 262 13.20 -16.63 -0.98
N ALA A 263 12.93 -16.40 -2.27
CA ALA A 263 13.52 -15.28 -3.01
C ALA A 263 12.85 -13.94 -2.65
N ILE A 264 11.60 -13.97 -2.17
CA ILE A 264 10.86 -12.80 -1.69
C ILE A 264 11.38 -12.36 -0.32
N SER A 265 11.78 -13.28 0.54
CA SER A 265 12.39 -12.98 1.85
C SER A 265 13.88 -12.66 1.78
N GLY A 266 14.52 -12.87 0.63
CA GLY A 266 15.96 -12.68 0.45
C GLY A 266 16.81 -13.82 1.02
N GLU A 267 16.22 -14.95 1.37
CA GLU A 267 16.94 -16.13 1.88
C GLU A 267 17.69 -16.88 0.77
N VAL A 268 17.21 -16.77 -0.47
CA VAL A 268 17.91 -17.30 -1.66
C VAL A 268 17.96 -16.26 -2.76
N PHE A 269 19.01 -16.34 -3.58
CA PHE A 269 19.04 -15.64 -4.85
C PHE A 269 18.46 -16.53 -5.94
N ARG A 270 17.27 -16.19 -6.44
CA ARG A 270 16.63 -16.85 -7.57
C ARG A 270 17.44 -16.61 -8.85
N PRO A 271 17.75 -17.65 -9.65
CA PRO A 271 18.49 -17.48 -10.90
C PRO A 271 17.78 -16.49 -11.84
N LEU A 272 18.54 -15.55 -12.39
CA LEU A 272 18.03 -14.53 -13.33
C LEU A 272 17.33 -15.14 -14.55
N SER A 273 17.82 -16.28 -15.03
CA SER A 273 17.22 -17.02 -16.15
C SER A 273 15.84 -17.63 -15.86
N SER A 274 15.42 -17.68 -14.59
CA SER A 274 14.12 -18.24 -14.18
C SER A 274 12.98 -17.21 -14.21
N PHE A 275 13.26 -15.94 -14.49
CA PHE A 275 12.25 -14.93 -14.69
C PHE A 275 11.77 -14.94 -16.13
N SER A 276 10.46 -14.92 -16.34
CA SER A 276 9.89 -14.78 -17.67
C SER A 276 10.06 -13.35 -18.17
N THR A 277 10.33 -13.22 -19.46
CA THR A 277 10.25 -11.94 -20.16
C THR A 277 8.90 -11.82 -20.85
N PRO A 278 8.36 -10.59 -21.00
CA PRO A 278 7.07 -10.39 -21.63
C PRO A 278 7.11 -10.79 -23.12
N PRO A 279 5.98 -11.26 -23.69
CA PRO A 279 5.85 -11.46 -25.13
C PRO A 279 6.03 -10.12 -25.88
N PHE A 280 6.39 -10.18 -27.16
CA PHE A 280 6.58 -8.97 -27.97
C PHE A 280 5.25 -8.40 -28.47
N ASP A 281 4.57 -7.68 -27.58
CA ASP A 281 3.32 -6.96 -27.81
C ASP A 281 3.47 -5.44 -27.62
N ALA A 282 2.37 -4.71 -27.74
CA ALA A 282 2.36 -3.26 -27.54
C ALA A 282 2.85 -2.84 -26.14
N ALA A 283 2.57 -3.62 -25.09
CA ALA A 283 3.04 -3.32 -23.74
C ALA A 283 4.56 -3.47 -23.64
N LYS A 284 5.14 -4.50 -24.25
CA LYS A 284 6.61 -4.66 -24.33
C LYS A 284 7.26 -3.55 -25.15
N VAL A 285 6.64 -3.12 -26.26
CA VAL A 285 7.15 -1.96 -27.03
C VAL A 285 7.22 -0.71 -26.17
N ILE A 286 6.16 -0.42 -25.40
CA ILE A 286 6.14 0.71 -24.46
C ILE A 286 7.23 0.53 -23.39
N ALA A 287 7.34 -0.64 -22.77
CA ALA A 287 8.35 -0.90 -21.74
C ALA A 287 9.79 -0.75 -22.27
N ARG A 288 10.08 -1.19 -23.52
CA ARG A 288 11.38 -0.97 -24.18
C ARG A 288 11.66 0.51 -24.40
N ARG A 289 10.66 1.29 -24.82
CA ARG A 289 10.81 2.75 -24.97
C ARG A 289 11.07 3.43 -23.63
N VAL A 290 10.37 3.03 -22.58
CA VAL A 290 10.57 3.54 -21.21
C VAL A 290 11.97 3.19 -20.70
N ALA A 291 12.46 1.98 -20.95
CA ALA A 291 13.81 1.55 -20.53
C ALA A 291 14.92 2.49 -21.06
N GLN A 292 14.76 3.02 -22.28
CA GLN A 292 15.70 3.97 -22.89
C GLN A 292 15.77 5.33 -22.19
N GLU A 293 14.82 5.64 -21.30
CA GLU A 293 14.82 6.89 -20.52
C GLU A 293 15.75 6.85 -19.30
N LEU A 294 16.26 5.67 -18.94
CA LEU A 294 17.03 5.42 -17.73
C LEU A 294 18.54 5.42 -17.99
N LYS A 295 19.32 5.64 -16.93
CA LYS A 295 20.79 5.64 -17.00
C LYS A 295 21.38 4.69 -15.95
N PRO A 296 22.57 4.10 -16.20
CA PRO A 296 23.28 3.33 -15.19
C PRO A 296 23.54 4.14 -13.91
N GLY A 297 23.41 3.49 -12.75
CA GLY A 297 23.58 4.07 -11.42
C GLY A 297 22.36 4.81 -10.87
N TRP A 298 21.25 4.88 -11.62
CA TRP A 298 20.02 5.53 -11.14
C TRP A 298 19.26 4.69 -10.13
N ALA A 299 18.63 5.35 -9.16
CA ALA A 299 17.56 4.82 -8.35
C ALA A 299 16.20 5.15 -9.00
N VAL A 300 15.40 4.14 -9.31
CA VAL A 300 14.16 4.29 -10.09
C VAL A 300 12.97 3.71 -9.35
N ASN A 301 12.02 4.59 -9.02
CA ASN A 301 10.72 4.16 -8.52
C ASN A 301 9.89 3.54 -9.64
N ILE A 302 9.22 2.43 -9.34
CA ILE A 302 8.35 1.74 -10.29
C ILE A 302 6.96 1.62 -9.70
N GLY A 303 5.96 2.06 -10.47
CA GLY A 303 4.55 1.82 -10.21
C GLY A 303 4.02 0.57 -10.92
N PHE A 304 2.87 0.09 -10.44
CA PHE A 304 2.13 -1.00 -11.06
C PHE A 304 1.71 -0.68 -12.51
N GLY A 305 1.55 -1.72 -13.34
CA GLY A 305 1.11 -1.61 -14.73
C GLY A 305 2.23 -1.87 -15.74
N ILE A 306 2.21 -1.18 -16.88
CA ILE A 306 3.17 -1.44 -17.98
C ILE A 306 4.61 -1.24 -17.50
N SER A 307 4.86 -0.22 -16.68
CA SER A 307 6.18 0.09 -16.10
C SER A 307 6.78 -1.06 -15.28
N ALA A 308 5.95 -1.91 -14.67
CA ALA A 308 6.42 -3.09 -13.93
C ALA A 308 7.19 -4.10 -14.80
N ASN A 309 7.05 -4.01 -16.13
CA ASN A 309 7.81 -4.84 -17.07
C ASN A 309 9.20 -4.29 -17.42
N VAL A 310 9.52 -3.04 -17.07
CA VAL A 310 10.81 -2.42 -17.41
C VAL A 310 12.01 -3.17 -16.81
N PRO A 311 11.97 -3.68 -15.55
CA PRO A 311 13.02 -4.55 -15.02
C PRO A 311 13.27 -5.81 -15.87
N ARG A 312 12.25 -6.32 -16.57
CA ARG A 312 12.37 -7.50 -17.44
C ARG A 312 13.02 -7.16 -18.77
N ILE A 313 12.85 -5.93 -19.24
CA ILE A 313 13.61 -5.43 -20.40
C ILE A 313 15.09 -5.35 -20.06
N PHE A 314 15.43 -4.80 -18.89
CA PHE A 314 16.82 -4.76 -18.40
C PHE A 314 17.38 -6.17 -18.28
N LEU A 315 16.60 -7.14 -17.78
CA LEU A 315 17.00 -8.53 -17.73
C LEU A 315 17.28 -9.12 -19.13
N GLU A 316 16.35 -8.94 -20.07
CA GLU A 316 16.43 -9.48 -21.44
C GLU A 316 17.63 -8.93 -22.21
N GLU A 317 17.94 -7.65 -22.01
CA GLU A 317 19.02 -6.93 -22.71
C GLU A 317 20.36 -7.05 -21.95
N GLY A 318 20.44 -7.80 -20.85
CA GLY A 318 21.69 -8.04 -20.11
C GLY A 318 22.16 -6.91 -19.20
N HIS A 319 21.24 -6.01 -18.81
CA HIS A 319 21.47 -4.80 -18.02
C HIS A 319 20.97 -4.90 -16.56
N HIS A 320 20.64 -6.10 -16.06
CA HIS A 320 20.22 -6.25 -14.66
C HIS A 320 21.30 -5.72 -13.70
N GLY A 321 20.90 -4.85 -12.76
CA GLY A 321 21.81 -4.20 -11.81
C GLY A 321 22.34 -2.84 -12.25
N ASP A 322 22.15 -2.45 -13.52
CA ASP A 322 22.53 -1.10 -13.98
C ASP A 322 21.67 -0.01 -13.31
N VAL A 323 20.45 -0.34 -12.90
CA VAL A 323 19.52 0.55 -12.18
C VAL A 323 19.04 -0.14 -10.92
N THR A 324 18.92 0.62 -9.83
CA THR A 324 18.35 0.15 -8.57
C THR A 324 16.86 0.45 -8.53
N TRP A 325 16.04 -0.60 -8.51
CA TRP A 325 14.59 -0.47 -8.40
C TRP A 325 14.16 -0.19 -6.97
N VAL A 326 13.21 0.72 -6.79
CA VAL A 326 12.63 1.02 -5.47
C VAL A 326 11.10 1.01 -5.53
N ILE A 327 10.47 0.27 -4.62
CA ILE A 327 9.00 0.25 -4.47
C ILE A 327 8.61 0.76 -3.07
N GLU A 328 7.43 1.35 -2.96
CA GLU A 328 6.93 2.03 -1.74
C GLU A 328 6.70 1.10 -0.55
N GLN A 329 6.49 -0.20 -0.81
CA GLN A 329 6.36 -1.21 0.24
C GLN A 329 7.69 -1.46 0.96
N GLY A 330 8.83 -1.13 0.35
CA GLY A 330 10.13 -1.11 1.03
C GLY A 330 11.25 -1.91 0.39
N ALA A 331 10.97 -2.77 -0.59
CA ALA A 331 12.04 -3.50 -1.27
C ALA A 331 12.90 -2.55 -2.13
N VAL A 332 14.22 -2.72 -2.03
CA VAL A 332 15.24 -1.97 -2.78
C VAL A 332 16.11 -2.97 -3.55
N GLY A 333 16.31 -2.72 -4.85
CA GLY A 333 17.06 -3.60 -5.74
C GLY A 333 16.29 -4.83 -6.19
N GLY A 334 17.01 -5.81 -6.75
CA GLY A 334 16.43 -7.08 -7.19
C GLY A 334 15.53 -6.97 -8.42
N ILE A 335 14.45 -7.76 -8.45
CA ILE A 335 13.43 -7.74 -9.50
C ILE A 335 12.04 -7.61 -8.86
N PRO A 336 11.41 -6.42 -8.88
CA PRO A 336 10.04 -6.22 -8.42
C PRO A 336 9.11 -7.23 -9.07
N LEU A 337 8.27 -7.95 -8.33
CA LEU A 337 7.40 -8.97 -8.89
C LEU A 337 6.26 -8.35 -9.73
N LEU A 338 5.52 -9.17 -10.46
CA LEU A 338 4.37 -8.72 -11.26
C LEU A 338 3.07 -9.04 -10.56
N GLU A 339 1.98 -8.53 -11.13
CA GLU A 339 0.61 -8.83 -10.70
C GLU A 339 0.44 -8.51 -9.21
N PHE A 340 -0.31 -9.33 -8.49
CA PHE A 340 -0.65 -9.08 -7.09
C PHE A 340 0.53 -9.28 -6.12
N LYS A 341 1.69 -9.71 -6.63
CA LYS A 341 2.93 -9.79 -5.86
C LYS A 341 3.80 -8.54 -6.01
N PHE A 342 3.39 -7.54 -6.82
CA PHE A 342 4.19 -6.35 -7.14
C PHE A 342 4.72 -5.59 -5.91
N GLY A 343 4.00 -5.63 -4.79
CA GLY A 343 4.49 -5.06 -3.52
C GLY A 343 5.72 -5.76 -2.93
N CYS A 344 6.24 -6.81 -3.57
CA CYS A 344 7.45 -7.53 -3.23
C CYS A 344 8.45 -7.49 -4.38
N ALA A 345 9.73 -7.70 -4.08
CA ALA A 345 10.75 -8.02 -5.06
C ALA A 345 11.36 -9.39 -4.75
N ALA A 346 11.77 -10.12 -5.80
CA ALA A 346 12.69 -11.23 -5.63
C ALA A 346 14.13 -10.70 -5.70
N ASN A 347 15.04 -11.32 -4.93
CA ASN A 347 16.46 -10.95 -4.90
C ASN A 347 16.69 -9.48 -4.48
N ALA A 348 15.83 -8.95 -3.59
CA ALA A 348 16.02 -7.60 -3.07
C ALA A 348 17.39 -7.48 -2.37
N GLU A 349 18.02 -6.32 -2.54
CA GLU A 349 19.31 -6.00 -1.90
C GLU A 349 19.09 -5.53 -0.46
N ALA A 350 17.95 -4.87 -0.21
CA ALA A 350 17.54 -4.43 1.11
C ALA A 350 16.02 -4.35 1.25
N PHE A 351 15.56 -4.47 2.49
CA PHE A 351 14.20 -4.12 2.90
C PHE A 351 14.26 -2.90 3.82
N VAL A 352 13.56 -1.85 3.42
CA VAL A 352 13.42 -0.58 4.15
C VAL A 352 11.97 -0.46 4.62
N ALA A 353 11.72 0.13 5.79
CA ALA A 353 10.36 0.39 6.23
C ALA A 353 9.67 1.40 5.29
N SER A 354 8.41 1.19 4.94
CA SER A 354 7.64 2.09 4.06
C SER A 354 7.71 3.55 4.49
N PRO A 355 7.59 3.92 5.79
CA PRO A 355 7.72 5.32 6.22
C PRO A 355 9.05 5.98 5.82
N HIS A 356 10.15 5.24 5.89
CA HIS A 356 11.45 5.74 5.45
C HIS A 356 11.53 5.84 3.93
N GLN A 357 10.96 4.86 3.22
CA GLN A 357 10.88 4.87 1.76
C GLN A 357 10.05 6.06 1.25
N PHE A 358 8.93 6.37 1.90
CA PHE A 358 8.12 7.54 1.60
C PHE A 358 8.86 8.85 1.93
N THR A 359 9.60 8.92 3.03
CA THR A 359 10.45 10.09 3.33
C THR A 359 11.45 10.32 2.18
N TYR A 360 12.06 9.25 1.67
CA TYR A 360 12.95 9.30 0.51
C TYR A 360 12.23 9.78 -0.78
N PHE A 361 11.00 9.35 -1.02
CA PHE A 361 10.21 9.77 -2.19
C PHE A 361 9.74 11.22 -2.11
N GLN A 362 9.15 11.62 -0.98
CA GLN A 362 8.67 12.98 -0.75
C GLN A 362 9.82 14.02 -0.82
N ALA A 363 11.07 13.58 -0.62
CA ALA A 363 12.27 14.41 -0.73
C ALA A 363 12.94 14.37 -2.11
N ALA A 364 12.37 13.68 -3.10
CA ALA A 364 12.98 13.48 -4.43
C ALA A 364 14.39 12.88 -4.38
N GLY A 365 14.58 11.91 -3.47
CA GLY A 365 15.87 11.24 -3.27
C GLY A 365 16.27 10.31 -4.42
N PHE A 366 15.36 10.03 -5.35
CA PHE A 366 15.51 9.13 -6.50
C PHE A 366 15.63 9.90 -7.83
N ASP A 367 16.08 9.20 -8.88
CA ASP A 367 16.40 9.83 -10.17
C ASP A 367 15.21 9.88 -11.14
N ALA A 368 14.38 8.82 -11.16
CA ALA A 368 13.19 8.78 -12.00
C ALA A 368 12.07 7.92 -11.38
N CYS A 369 10.82 8.21 -11.72
CA CYS A 369 9.69 7.32 -11.47
C CYS A 369 9.00 6.90 -12.77
N LEU A 370 8.55 5.66 -12.81
CA LEU A 370 7.85 5.04 -13.93
C LEU A 370 6.43 4.72 -13.51
N LEU A 371 5.45 5.47 -14.01
CA LEU A 371 4.09 5.44 -13.49
C LEU A 371 3.06 5.20 -14.59
N SER A 372 1.98 4.50 -14.24
CA SER A 372 0.79 4.38 -15.07
C SER A 372 -0.11 5.61 -14.90
N PHE A 373 -1.05 5.81 -15.82
CA PHE A 373 -2.07 6.85 -15.75
C PHE A 373 -3.45 6.33 -16.17
N LEU A 374 -4.51 6.91 -15.62
CA LEU A 374 -5.87 6.72 -16.13
C LEU A 374 -6.20 7.75 -17.20
N GLN A 375 -5.94 9.03 -16.93
CA GLN A 375 -6.13 10.12 -17.87
C GLN A 375 -5.02 11.15 -17.72
N ILE A 376 -4.73 11.88 -18.80
CA ILE A 376 -3.84 13.03 -18.82
C ILE A 376 -4.63 14.18 -19.44
N GLY A 377 -4.74 15.29 -18.70
CA GLY A 377 -5.39 16.52 -19.17
C GLY A 377 -4.45 17.36 -20.04
N ARG A 378 -5.01 18.30 -20.81
CA ARG A 378 -4.26 19.17 -21.73
C ARG A 378 -3.20 20.03 -21.04
N ASN A 379 -3.42 20.38 -19.79
CA ASN A 379 -2.49 21.14 -18.95
C ASN A 379 -1.38 20.28 -18.31
N GLY A 380 -1.36 18.96 -18.57
CA GLY A 380 -0.41 18.02 -18.00
C GLY A 380 -0.83 17.40 -16.67
N SER A 381 -2.01 17.73 -16.12
CA SER A 381 -2.57 17.06 -14.94
C SER A 381 -2.80 15.57 -15.22
N VAL A 382 -2.54 14.72 -14.23
CA VAL A 382 -2.69 13.27 -14.36
C VAL A 382 -3.67 12.73 -13.33
N ASN A 383 -4.69 12.02 -13.80
CA ASN A 383 -5.62 11.29 -12.96
C ASN A 383 -5.16 9.83 -12.82
N VAL A 384 -5.09 9.36 -11.57
CA VAL A 384 -4.86 7.95 -11.21
C VAL A 384 -5.83 7.40 -10.17
N SER A 385 -6.46 8.27 -9.39
CA SER A 385 -7.17 7.92 -8.17
C SER A 385 -8.69 7.82 -8.35
N SER A 386 -9.25 8.33 -9.46
CA SER A 386 -10.71 8.38 -9.63
C SER A 386 -11.20 7.83 -10.98
N LEU A 387 -12.11 6.87 -10.89
CA LEU A 387 -12.94 6.36 -12.00
C LEU A 387 -14.40 6.30 -11.55
N PRO A 388 -15.21 7.35 -11.75
CA PRO A 388 -16.56 7.41 -11.18
C PRO A 388 -17.46 6.23 -11.56
N VAL A 389 -17.32 5.71 -12.79
CA VAL A 389 -18.14 4.60 -13.29
C VAL A 389 -17.73 3.25 -12.68
N ARG A 390 -16.45 3.08 -12.33
CA ARG A 390 -15.89 1.83 -11.81
C ARG A 390 -14.80 2.11 -10.77
N PRO A 391 -15.17 2.62 -9.59
CA PRO A 391 -14.21 3.17 -8.63
C PRO A 391 -13.23 2.11 -8.10
N HIS A 392 -13.67 0.85 -7.97
CA HIS A 392 -12.86 -0.29 -7.51
C HIS A 392 -11.74 -0.72 -8.47
N VAL A 393 -11.69 -0.18 -9.69
CA VAL A 393 -10.63 -0.51 -10.67
C VAL A 393 -9.31 0.18 -10.32
N THR A 394 -9.38 1.27 -9.55
CA THR A 394 -8.21 1.92 -8.98
C THR A 394 -8.14 1.65 -7.48
N ALA A 395 -6.93 1.59 -6.95
CA ALA A 395 -6.69 1.50 -5.52
C ALA A 395 -6.77 2.88 -4.84
N GLY A 396 -7.04 3.95 -5.59
CA GLY A 396 -6.82 5.33 -5.13
C GLY A 396 -5.41 5.81 -5.50
N ALA A 397 -4.91 6.80 -4.77
CA ALA A 397 -3.62 7.43 -5.03
C ALA A 397 -2.42 6.59 -4.56
N GLY A 398 -2.53 5.82 -3.48
CA GLY A 398 -1.39 5.11 -2.88
C GLY A 398 -0.21 6.06 -2.65
N GLY A 399 0.98 5.65 -3.07
CA GLY A 399 2.16 6.51 -3.07
C GLY A 399 2.28 7.52 -4.22
N PHE A 400 1.36 7.56 -5.18
CA PHE A 400 1.53 8.36 -6.42
C PHE A 400 1.79 9.84 -6.14
N VAL A 401 1.02 10.43 -5.24
CA VAL A 401 1.15 11.87 -4.89
C VAL A 401 2.48 12.11 -4.16
N ASP A 402 2.88 11.22 -3.24
CA ASP A 402 4.17 11.31 -2.55
C ASP A 402 5.35 11.25 -3.53
N ILE A 403 5.29 10.35 -4.51
CA ILE A 403 6.33 10.13 -5.51
C ILE A 403 6.42 11.31 -6.48
N THR A 404 5.28 11.75 -7.02
CA THR A 404 5.26 12.74 -8.11
C THR A 404 5.44 14.18 -7.63
N ALA A 405 5.17 14.48 -6.35
CA ALA A 405 5.22 15.84 -5.82
C ALA A 405 6.56 16.56 -6.06
N ARG A 406 7.68 15.83 -6.06
CA ARG A 406 9.02 16.40 -6.26
C ARG A 406 9.92 15.60 -7.19
N ALA A 407 9.42 14.55 -7.85
CA ALA A 407 10.22 13.69 -8.72
C ALA A 407 11.05 14.49 -9.73
N ARG A 408 12.33 14.12 -9.87
CA ARG A 408 13.25 14.79 -10.81
C ARG A 408 12.89 14.50 -12.27
N LYS A 409 12.44 13.28 -12.54
CA LYS A 409 11.95 12.82 -13.84
C LYS A 409 10.76 11.89 -13.66
N ILE A 410 9.66 12.19 -14.33
CA ILE A 410 8.45 11.37 -14.32
C ILE A 410 8.24 10.82 -15.73
N VAL A 411 8.16 9.49 -15.85
CA VAL A 411 7.83 8.82 -17.11
C VAL A 411 6.48 8.14 -16.97
N TYR A 412 5.45 8.78 -17.52
CA TYR A 412 4.13 8.19 -17.63
C TYR A 412 4.08 7.20 -18.80
N SER A 413 3.56 5.99 -18.56
CA SER A 413 3.44 4.96 -19.58
C SER A 413 2.07 4.30 -19.58
N GLY A 414 1.51 4.09 -20.77
CA GLY A 414 0.14 3.63 -20.93
C GLY A 414 -0.31 3.77 -22.38
N TYR A 415 -1.48 3.18 -22.67
CA TYR A 415 -2.14 3.36 -23.97
C TYR A 415 -2.77 4.74 -24.09
N PHE A 416 -2.93 5.22 -25.32
CA PHE A 416 -3.67 6.46 -25.63
C PHE A 416 -5.18 6.30 -25.39
N ASN A 417 -5.74 5.15 -25.80
CA ASN A 417 -7.15 4.81 -25.60
C ASN A 417 -7.29 3.49 -24.84
N ALA A 418 -8.22 3.41 -23.90
CA ALA A 418 -8.52 2.17 -23.20
C ALA A 418 -9.46 1.29 -24.04
N GLY A 419 -9.23 -0.03 -23.98
CA GLY A 419 -10.02 -1.03 -24.72
C GLY A 419 -9.60 -1.25 -26.18
N ALA A 420 -8.48 -0.63 -26.61
CA ALA A 420 -7.90 -0.88 -27.92
C ALA A 420 -7.37 -2.33 -28.02
N LYS A 421 -7.48 -2.92 -29.21
CA LYS A 421 -6.81 -4.17 -29.56
C LYS A 421 -5.67 -3.83 -30.51
N LEU A 422 -4.45 -4.13 -30.07
CA LEU A 422 -3.22 -3.81 -30.78
C LEU A 422 -2.44 -5.09 -31.05
N SER A 423 -1.78 -5.16 -32.20
CA SER A 423 -0.84 -6.22 -32.54
C SER A 423 0.46 -5.63 -33.09
N VAL A 424 1.54 -6.42 -33.01
CA VAL A 424 2.84 -6.06 -33.58
C VAL A 424 3.16 -7.09 -34.66
N SER A 425 3.27 -6.65 -35.91
CA SER A 425 3.57 -7.50 -37.06
C SER A 425 4.43 -6.74 -38.06
N ASP A 426 5.38 -7.42 -38.71
CA ASP A 426 6.24 -6.87 -39.76
C ASP A 426 6.92 -5.54 -39.38
N GLY A 427 7.38 -5.43 -38.13
CA GLY A 427 8.05 -4.24 -37.60
C GLY A 427 7.12 -3.03 -37.39
N LYS A 428 5.80 -3.21 -37.41
CA LYS A 428 4.79 -2.16 -37.25
C LYS A 428 3.84 -2.46 -36.09
N LEU A 429 3.29 -1.40 -35.52
CA LEU A 429 2.13 -1.47 -34.63
C LEU A 429 0.86 -1.41 -35.49
N VAL A 430 -0.04 -2.37 -35.31
CA VAL A 430 -1.33 -2.44 -35.99
C VAL A 430 -2.44 -2.19 -34.96
N ILE A 431 -3.32 -1.25 -35.27
CA ILE A 431 -4.53 -0.99 -34.49
C ILE A 431 -5.65 -1.86 -35.07
N ASP A 432 -5.79 -3.09 -34.54
CA ASP A 432 -6.83 -4.03 -34.99
C ASP A 432 -8.24 -3.49 -34.66
N ARG A 433 -8.36 -2.80 -33.52
CA ARG A 433 -9.58 -2.14 -33.09
C ARG A 433 -9.24 -0.98 -32.17
N GLU A 434 -9.78 0.20 -32.47
CA GLU A 434 -9.60 1.38 -31.63
C GLU A 434 -10.29 1.24 -30.26
N GLY A 435 -9.68 1.82 -29.24
CA GLY A 435 -10.21 1.90 -27.88
C GLY A 435 -11.36 2.91 -27.78
N LYS A 436 -12.36 2.59 -26.96
CA LYS A 436 -13.57 3.42 -26.84
C LYS A 436 -13.44 4.56 -25.84
N VAL A 437 -12.46 4.49 -24.95
CA VAL A 437 -12.28 5.47 -23.88
C VAL A 437 -10.99 6.22 -24.12
N ILE A 438 -11.12 7.50 -24.43
CA ILE A 438 -9.99 8.41 -24.63
C ILE A 438 -9.33 8.68 -23.27
N LYS A 439 -7.99 8.59 -23.21
CA LYS A 439 -7.23 8.89 -21.99
C LYS A 439 -6.51 10.24 -22.03
N LEU A 440 -6.36 10.85 -23.21
CA LEU A 440 -5.90 12.24 -23.34
C LEU A 440 -7.13 13.14 -23.44
N VAL A 441 -7.44 13.85 -22.36
CA VAL A 441 -8.68 14.62 -22.21
C VAL A 441 -8.38 16.12 -22.20
N GLU A 442 -9.43 16.93 -22.41
CA GLU A 442 -9.32 18.40 -22.34
C GLU A 442 -8.90 18.89 -20.95
#